data_AF-A0AAI8SVC2-F1
#
_entry.id   AF-A0AAI8SVC2-F1
#
_cell.length_a   1.000
_cell.length_b   1.000
_cell.length_c   1.000
_cell.angle_alpha   90.00
_cell.angle_beta   90.00
_cell.angle_gamma   90.00
#
_symmetry.space_group_name_H-M   'P 1'
#
loop_
_entity.id
_entity.type
_entity.pdbx_description
1 polymer ?
#
loop_
_entity_poly.entity_id
_entity_poly.type
_entity_poly.pdbx_seq_one_letter_code
_entity_poly.pdbx_strand_id
1 'polypeptide(L)' 'MAVLDGIAAADLARQLDVPAMVSSPDKFLGEKVVAESTDNTGGVSLSTRITLNVSTVTSHPGKTLAGCSYVLDVE' A
#
# COMPACT_ATOMS: atom_id res chain seq x y z
N MET A 1 -8.75 4.04 -2.40
CA MET A 1 -8.53 2.57 -2.39
C MET A 1 -9.80 1.87 -2.86
N ALA A 2 -9.66 0.75 -3.55
CA ALA A 2 -10.77 -0.12 -3.91
C ALA A 2 -11.08 -1.11 -2.78
N VAL A 3 -12.36 -1.47 -2.63
CA VAL A 3 -12.83 -2.54 -1.74
C VAL A 3 -13.24 -3.71 -2.61
N LEU A 4 -12.57 -4.85 -2.44
CA LEU A 4 -12.76 -6.05 -3.24
C LEU A 4 -13.44 -7.14 -2.42
N ASP A 5 -14.35 -7.84 -3.09
CA ASP A 5 -15.05 -9.00 -2.57
C ASP A 5 -14.56 -10.28 -3.23
N GLY A 6 -14.65 -11.41 -2.52
CA GLY A 6 -14.35 -12.73 -3.07
C GLY A 6 -12.88 -13.03 -3.34
N ILE A 7 -11.94 -12.17 -2.94
CA ILE A 7 -10.49 -12.42 -3.01
C ILE A 7 -9.83 -12.18 -1.66
N ALA A 8 -9.04 -13.16 -1.19
CA ALA A 8 -8.28 -13.03 0.04
C ALA A 8 -7.09 -12.07 -0.16
N ALA A 9 -6.80 -11.26 0.85
CA ALA A 9 -5.75 -10.25 0.77
C ALA A 9 -4.36 -10.84 0.46
N ALA A 10 -4.04 -12.02 1.04
CA ALA A 10 -2.80 -12.72 0.76
C ALA A 10 -2.69 -13.20 -0.69
N ASP A 11 -3.80 -13.62 -1.31
CA ASP A 11 -3.81 -14.06 -2.71
C ASP A 11 -3.69 -12.88 -3.66
N LEU A 12 -4.38 -11.77 -3.38
CA LEU A 12 -4.24 -10.55 -4.16
C LEU A 12 -2.81 -9.99 -4.05
N ALA A 13 -2.24 -9.97 -2.85
CA ALA A 13 -0.87 -9.53 -2.64
C ALA A 13 0.13 -10.39 -3.43
N ARG A 14 -0.06 -11.71 -3.48
CA ARG A 14 0.76 -12.61 -4.32
C ARG A 14 0.62 -12.30 -5.81
N GLN A 15 -0.60 -12.04 -6.30
CA GLN A 15 -0.84 -11.69 -7.71
C GLN A 15 -0.19 -10.35 -8.11
N LEU A 16 -0.17 -9.39 -7.19
CA LEU A 16 0.38 -8.05 -7.40
C LEU A 16 1.86 -7.94 -6.98
N ASP A 17 2.47 -9.05 -6.56
CA ASP A 17 3.85 -9.10 -6.05
C ASP A 17 4.09 -8.08 -4.91
N VAL A 18 3.13 -7.97 -4.00
CA VAL A 18 3.18 -7.11 -2.82
C VAL A 18 3.64 -7.93 -1.62
N PRO A 19 4.80 -7.62 -1.01
CA PRO A 19 5.29 -8.35 0.15
C PRO A 19 4.39 -8.11 1.36
N ALA A 20 4.15 -9.18 2.13
CA ALA A 20 3.38 -9.11 3.35
C ALA A 20 4.25 -8.61 4.51
N MET A 21 3.82 -7.54 5.16
CA MET A 21 4.39 -7.04 6.41
C MET A 21 3.70 -7.68 7.62
N VAL A 22 2.39 -7.93 7.51
CA VAL A 22 1.61 -8.72 8.48
C VAL A 22 0.77 -9.72 7.71
N SER A 23 0.86 -10.99 8.09
CA SER A 23 0.04 -12.07 7.53
C SER A 23 -0.43 -12.98 8.66
N SER A 24 -1.70 -12.83 9.02
CA SER A 24 -2.37 -13.61 10.06
C SER A 24 -3.84 -13.85 9.67
N PRO A 25 -4.55 -14.78 10.33
CA PRO A 25 -5.96 -15.02 10.05
C PRO A 25 -6.85 -13.78 10.18
N ASP A 26 -6.57 -12.91 11.15
CA ASP A 26 -7.42 -11.75 11.46
C ASP A 26 -6.99 -10.47 10.71
N LYS A 27 -5.73 -10.41 10.29
CA LYS A 27 -5.12 -9.19 9.72
C LYS A 27 -4.13 -9.51 8.62
N PHE A 28 -4.27 -8.82 7.49
CA PHE A 28 -3.27 -8.74 6.45
C PHE A 28 -2.86 -7.29 6.22
N LEU A 29 -1.56 -7.04 6.09
CA LEU A 29 -0.96 -5.78 5.64
C LEU A 29 0.17 -6.11 4.68
N GLY A 30 0.08 -5.62 3.45
CA GLY A 30 1.13 -5.69 2.45
C GLY A 30 1.39 -4.32 1.84
N GLU A 31 2.64 -4.06 1.51
CA GLU A 31 3.08 -2.81 0.90
C GLU A 31 4.20 -3.04 -0.10
N LYS A 32 4.14 -2.36 -1.24
CA LYS A 32 5.21 -2.31 -2.24
C LYS A 32 5.46 -0.86 -2.67
N VAL A 33 6.70 -0.40 -2.61
CA VAL A 33 7.07 0.88 -3.24
C VAL A 33 6.98 0.71 -4.76
N VAL A 34 6.18 1.55 -5.42
CA VAL A 34 6.01 1.51 -6.89
C VAL A 34 6.69 2.69 -7.58
N ALA A 35 6.90 3.79 -6.87
CA ALA A 35 7.71 4.92 -7.31
C ALA A 35 8.27 5.67 -6.10
N GLU A 36 9.50 6.16 -6.23
CA GLU A 36 10.14 7.04 -5.28
C GLU A 36 11.01 8.05 -6.04
N SER A 37 10.92 9.33 -5.66
CA SER A 37 11.70 10.41 -6.26
C SER A 37 12.03 11.47 -5.22
N THR A 38 13.14 12.17 -5.41
CA THR A 38 13.52 13.35 -4.63
C THR A 38 13.94 14.45 -5.60
N ASP A 39 13.21 15.57 -5.57
CA ASP A 39 13.47 16.74 -6.39
C ASP A 39 14.10 17.86 -5.55
N ASN A 40 15.26 18.35 -5.97
CA ASN A 40 15.97 19.43 -5.29
C ASN A 40 15.86 20.72 -6.11
N THR A 41 15.11 21.70 -5.62
CA THR A 41 14.92 22.99 -6.32
C THR A 41 15.01 24.15 -5.34
N GLY A 42 15.89 25.11 -5.62
CA GLY A 42 15.96 26.36 -4.85
C GLY A 42 16.35 26.19 -3.38
N GLY A 43 17.09 25.13 -3.03
CA GLY A 43 17.46 24.82 -1.64
C GLY A 43 16.39 24.09 -0.83
N VAL A 44 15.29 23.68 -1.47
CA VAL A 44 14.24 22.83 -0.89
C VAL A 44 14.32 21.45 -1.53
N SER A 45 14.17 20.40 -0.73
CA SER A 45 14.02 19.01 -1.20
C SER A 45 12.57 18.57 -1.09
N LEU A 46 12.01 18.00 -2.16
CA LEU A 46 10.69 17.38 -2.17
C LEU A 46 10.86 15.87 -2.43
N SER A 47 10.61 15.06 -1.41
CA SER A 47 10.58 13.60 -1.54
C SER A 47 9.16 13.09 -1.74
N THR A 48 8.96 12.30 -2.78
CA THR A 48 7.70 11.63 -3.10
C THR A 48 7.89 10.13 -3.03
N ARG A 49 7.06 9.43 -2.25
CA ARG A 49 7.00 7.96 -2.21
C ARG A 49 5.59 7.50 -2.49
N ILE A 50 5.41 6.66 -3.50
CA ILE A 50 4.12 6.03 -3.86
C ILE A 50 4.21 4.55 -3.52
N THR A 51 3.27 4.05 -2.74
CA THR A 51 3.19 2.63 -2.36
C THR A 51 1.88 2.01 -2.81
N LEU A 52 1.93 0.76 -3.28
CA LEU A 52 0.77 -0.09 -3.50
C LEU A 52 0.52 -0.87 -2.22
N ASN A 53 -0.67 -0.72 -1.65
CA ASN A 53 -1.08 -1.36 -0.41
C ASN A 53 -2.14 -2.43 -0.68
N VAL A 54 -2.05 -3.55 0.05
CA VAL A 54 -3.11 -4.57 0.13
C VAL A 54 -3.37 -4.84 1.61
N SER A 55 -4.62 -4.77 2.07
CA SER A 55 -4.93 -4.88 3.49
C SER A 55 -6.33 -5.40 3.80
N THR A 56 -6.53 -5.88 5.03
CA THR A 56 -7.85 -6.03 5.63
C THR A 56 -8.07 -4.94 6.69
N VAL A 57 -9.30 -4.43 6.82
CA VAL A 57 -9.65 -3.39 7.80
C VAL A 57 -10.95 -3.71 8.51
N THR A 58 -11.08 -3.27 9.76
CA THR A 58 -12.25 -3.54 10.61
C THR A 58 -13.53 -2.87 10.09
N SER A 59 -13.42 -1.75 9.37
CA SER A 59 -14.58 -1.06 8.78
C SER A 59 -15.19 -1.81 7.58
N HIS A 60 -14.50 -2.81 7.03
CA HIS A 60 -15.00 -3.64 5.93
C HIS A 60 -14.66 -5.12 6.18
N PRO A 61 -15.34 -5.79 7.13
CA PRO A 61 -15.06 -7.17 7.48
C PRO A 61 -15.19 -8.12 6.29
N GLY A 62 -14.23 -9.05 6.15
CA GLY A 62 -14.22 -10.05 5.07
C GLY A 62 -13.91 -9.50 3.67
N LYS A 63 -13.64 -8.19 3.53
CA LYS A 63 -13.24 -7.58 2.26
C LYS A 63 -11.74 -7.31 2.24
N THR A 64 -11.19 -7.30 1.03
CA THR A 64 -9.80 -6.92 0.77
C THR A 64 -9.76 -5.49 0.27
N LEU A 65 -8.89 -4.65 0.81
CA LEU A 65 -8.62 -3.32 0.31
C LEU A 65 -7.34 -3.34 -0.49
N ALA A 66 -7.35 -2.70 -1.66
CA ALA A 66 -6.15 -2.47 -2.43
C ALA A 66 -6.15 -1.09 -3.08
N GLY A 67 -4.98 -0.49 -3.18
CA GLY A 67 -4.81 0.77 -3.88
C GLY A 67 -3.47 1.41 -3.57
N CYS A 68 -3.18 2.51 -4.26
CA CYS A 68 -1.97 3.26 -3.99
C CYS A 68 -2.19 4.32 -2.92
N SER A 69 -1.17 4.55 -2.10
CA SER A 69 -1.02 5.74 -1.25
C SER A 69 0.24 6.49 -1.65
N TYR A 70 0.35 7.74 -1.22
CA TYR A 70 1.55 8.55 -1.45
C TYR A 70 1.90 9.34 -0.19
N VAL A 71 3.19 9.55 -0.01
CA VAL A 71 3.77 10.43 1.02
C VAL A 71 4.59 11.49 0.30
N LEU A 72 4.39 12.74 0.71
CA LEU A 72 5.19 13.89 0.29
C LEU A 72 5.88 14.42 1.53
N ASP A 73 7.20 14.55 1.45
CA ASP A 73 8.04 15.11 2.51
C ASP A 73 8.83 16.29 1.95
N VAL A 74 8.94 17.37 2.74
CA VAL A 74 9.60 18.62 2.34
C VAL A 74 10.67 18.95 3.36
N GLU A 75 11.93 19.03 2.90
CA GLU A 75 13.12 19.35 3.69
C GLU A 75 13.76 20.68 3.26
#